data_AF-A0A7V0MIB0-F1
#
_entry.id   AF-A0A7V0MIB0-F1
#
_cell.length_a   1.000
_cell.length_b   1.000
_cell.length_c   1.000
_cell.angle_alpha   90.00
_cell.angle_beta   90.00
_cell.angle_gamma   90.00
#
_symmetry.space_group_name_H-M   'P 1'
#
loop_
_entity.id
_entity.type
_entity.pdbx_description
1 polymer ?
#
loop_
_entity_poly.entity_id
_entity_poly.type
_entity_poly.pdbx_seq_one_letter_code
_entity_poly.pdbx_strand_id
1 'polypeptide(L)'
;MAEIIDIHGKNKPPDNVINSSTFQFRWADWESGNPIQCTVMEAEKYEKHRIETIRDGHKHISFVPSHFALTGGYFYTIRGIFDYRNDDNRAIDVYHLAGLMECVVNSTAPILRTDLLRSVYKKILSLKNILNVKWQGNVNHFLLPLHPDFYNPSLFLTKLNTCETLNDLYKTIKIETRKQYDIIKTTYVFYLPRNTLFM
;
A
#
# COMPACT_ATOMS: atom_id res chain seq x y z
N MET A 1 34.90 -36.78 12.87
CA MET A 1 34.14 -36.40 11.67
C MET A 1 34.01 -34.88 11.71
N ALA A 2 34.72 -34.17 10.83
CA ALA A 2 34.68 -32.72 10.80
C ALA A 2 33.36 -32.28 10.15
N GLU A 3 32.61 -31.43 10.85
CA GLU A 3 31.43 -30.76 10.31
C GLU A 3 31.90 -29.82 9.19
N ILE A 4 31.49 -30.12 7.96
CA ILE A 4 31.78 -29.29 6.80
C ILE A 4 30.87 -28.06 6.92
N ILE A 5 31.42 -26.96 7.45
CA ILE A 5 30.77 -25.65 7.36
C ILE A 5 30.77 -25.28 5.88
N ASP A 6 29.59 -25.24 5.28
CA ASP A 6 29.42 -24.82 3.89
C ASP A 6 29.69 -23.31 3.77
N ILE A 7 30.93 -22.96 3.39
CA ILE A 7 31.38 -21.58 3.20
C ILE A 7 30.79 -21.00 1.89
N HIS A 8 30.08 -21.79 1.08
CA HIS A 8 29.40 -21.33 -0.14
C HIS A 8 28.04 -20.67 0.11
N GLY A 9 27.60 -20.57 1.37
CA GLY A 9 26.40 -19.79 1.75
C GLY A 9 26.48 -18.28 1.49
N LYS A 10 27.63 -17.73 1.08
CA LYS A 10 27.84 -16.28 0.88
C LYS A 10 27.25 -15.69 -0.41
N ASN A 11 26.82 -16.51 -1.37
CA ASN A 11 26.37 -16.01 -2.68
C ASN A 11 24.84 -16.07 -2.88
N LYS A 12 24.07 -16.38 -1.83
CA LYS A 12 22.61 -16.31 -1.91
C LYS A 12 22.16 -14.92 -1.44
N PRO A 13 21.41 -14.16 -2.25
CA PRO A 13 20.83 -12.91 -1.80
C PRO A 13 20.04 -13.13 -0.51
N PRO A 14 20.16 -12.25 0.50
CA PRO A 14 19.34 -12.37 1.70
C PRO A 14 17.88 -12.33 1.28
N ASP A 15 17.08 -13.21 1.89
CA ASP A 15 15.64 -13.20 1.68
C ASP A 15 15.09 -11.82 2.07
N ASN A 16 14.42 -11.19 1.12
CA ASN A 16 13.81 -9.89 1.31
C ASN A 16 12.30 -9.99 1.43
N VAL A 17 11.67 -11.17 1.29
CA VAL A 17 10.22 -11.30 1.39
C VAL A 17 9.79 -11.21 2.85
N ILE A 18 8.90 -10.26 3.14
CA ILE A 18 8.30 -10.08 4.46
C ILE A 18 7.00 -10.88 4.54
N ASN A 19 6.15 -10.72 3.52
CA ASN A 19 4.86 -11.36 3.44
C ASN A 19 4.32 -11.37 2.00
N SER A 20 3.46 -12.35 1.71
CA SER A 20 2.70 -12.53 0.47
C SER A 20 1.19 -12.78 0.69
N SER A 21 0.71 -12.87 1.93
CA SER A 21 -0.69 -13.23 2.23
C SER A 21 -1.68 -12.08 2.06
N THR A 22 -1.29 -10.85 2.39
CA THR A 22 -2.08 -9.63 2.19
C THR A 22 -1.58 -8.88 0.98
N PHE A 23 -0.57 -8.03 1.15
CA PHE A 23 0.20 -7.45 0.07
C PHE A 23 1.58 -8.11 0.00
N GLN A 24 2.18 -8.03 -1.19
CA GLN A 24 3.52 -8.52 -1.43
C GLN A 24 4.54 -7.52 -0.89
N PHE A 25 4.92 -7.69 0.38
CA PHE A 25 5.89 -6.84 1.06
C PHE A 25 7.28 -7.43 0.97
N ARG A 26 8.24 -6.57 0.62
CA ARG A 26 9.66 -6.90 0.58
C ARG A 26 10.49 -5.84 1.27
N TRP A 27 11.62 -6.24 1.84
CA TRP A 27 12.65 -5.32 2.25
C TRP A 27 13.37 -4.77 1.03
N ALA A 28 13.55 -3.46 1.01
CA ALA A 28 14.42 -2.80 0.08
C ALA A 28 15.90 -3.08 0.40
N ASP A 29 16.75 -2.92 -0.61
CA ASP A 29 18.21 -2.94 -0.44
C ASP A 29 18.77 -1.55 -0.10
N TRP A 30 17.91 -0.52 -0.01
CA TRP A 30 18.25 0.82 0.50
C TRP A 30 17.74 1.05 1.92
N GLU A 31 18.51 1.79 2.70
CA GLU A 31 18.24 2.00 4.14
C GLU A 31 17.28 3.18 4.40
N SER A 32 17.22 4.15 3.49
CA SER A 32 16.49 5.41 3.69
C SER A 32 15.60 5.75 2.50
N GLY A 33 14.55 6.52 2.75
CA GLY A 33 13.63 6.99 1.71
C GLY A 33 12.19 6.59 2.00
N ASN A 34 11.34 6.78 1.00
CA ASN A 34 9.94 6.37 1.09
C ASN A 34 9.80 4.90 0.67
N PRO A 35 8.79 4.18 1.20
CA PRO A 35 8.34 2.95 0.59
C PRO A 35 8.01 3.18 -0.88
N ILE A 36 8.29 2.18 -1.71
CA ILE A 36 7.93 2.24 -3.12
C ILE A 36 6.92 1.15 -3.45
N GLN A 37 6.04 1.45 -4.38
CA GLN A 37 5.11 0.53 -4.99
C GLN A 37 5.47 0.38 -6.46
N CYS A 38 5.74 -0.84 -6.91
CA CYS A 38 6.00 -1.14 -8.32
C CYS A 38 5.14 -2.34 -8.76
N THR A 39 4.97 -2.51 -10.06
CA THR A 39 4.25 -3.68 -10.58
C THR A 39 5.04 -4.97 -10.33
N VAL A 40 4.35 -6.11 -10.32
CA VAL A 40 5.01 -7.43 -10.23
C VAL A 40 6.05 -7.60 -11.35
N MET A 41 5.72 -7.19 -12.58
CA MET A 41 6.66 -7.24 -13.71
C MET A 41 7.95 -6.44 -13.46
N GLU A 42 7.84 -5.22 -12.92
CA GLU A 42 9.02 -4.41 -12.61
C GLU A 42 9.81 -4.99 -11.42
N ALA A 43 9.10 -5.56 -10.44
CA ALA A 43 9.73 -6.26 -9.33
C ALA A 43 10.51 -7.50 -9.78
N GLU A 44 10.00 -8.28 -10.74
CA GLU A 44 10.69 -9.44 -11.31
C GLU A 44 11.99 -9.04 -12.02
N LYS A 45 11.95 -7.96 -12.82
CA LYS A 45 13.16 -7.42 -13.47
C LYS A 45 14.21 -7.00 -12.44
N TYR A 46 13.77 -6.30 -11.39
CA TYR A 46 14.64 -5.86 -10.30
C TYR A 46 15.24 -7.04 -9.55
N GLU A 47 14.45 -8.04 -9.13
CA GLU A 47 14.96 -9.20 -8.41
C GLU A 47 15.94 -10.04 -9.23
N LYS A 48 15.68 -10.20 -10.53
CA LYS A 48 16.61 -10.88 -11.42
C LYS A 48 17.98 -10.18 -11.42
N HIS A 49 17.98 -8.85 -11.60
CA HIS A 49 19.22 -8.07 -11.56
C HIS A 49 19.88 -8.09 -10.18
N ARG A 50 19.10 -8.02 -9.10
CA ARG A 50 19.58 -8.11 -7.72
C ARG A 50 20.32 -9.43 -7.46
N ILE A 51 19.74 -10.55 -7.89
CA ILE A 51 20.35 -11.88 -7.75
C ILE A 51 21.66 -11.96 -8.53
N GLU A 52 21.68 -11.46 -9.78
CA GLU A 52 22.88 -11.42 -10.63
C GLU A 52 23.98 -10.56 -9.99
N THR A 53 23.64 -9.35 -9.56
CA THR A 53 24.58 -8.38 -8.95
C THR A 53 25.22 -8.91 -7.67
N ILE A 54 24.43 -9.56 -6.80
CA ILE A 54 24.93 -10.15 -5.56
C ILE A 54 25.81 -11.36 -5.83
N ARG A 55 25.45 -12.19 -6.84
CA ARG A 55 26.29 -13.32 -7.28
C ARG A 55 27.65 -12.84 -7.80
N ASP A 56 27.68 -11.71 -8.51
CA ASP A 56 28.90 -11.12 -9.06
C ASP A 56 29.73 -10.37 -8.00
N GLY A 57 29.29 -10.36 -6.74
CA GLY A 57 30.01 -9.78 -5.61
C GLY A 57 29.91 -8.25 -5.51
N HIS A 58 29.05 -7.63 -6.31
CA HIS A 58 28.83 -6.19 -6.25
C HIS A 58 27.95 -5.82 -5.05
N LYS A 59 28.38 -4.80 -4.30
CA LYS A 59 27.66 -4.30 -3.11
C LYS A 59 26.51 -3.34 -3.44
N HIS A 60 26.45 -2.83 -4.67
CA HIS A 60 25.49 -1.81 -5.07
C HIS A 60 24.67 -2.30 -6.25
N ILE A 61 23.34 -2.18 -6.13
CA ILE A 61 22.39 -2.46 -7.22
C ILE A 61 22.27 -1.18 -8.04
N SER A 62 22.38 -1.31 -9.36
CA SER A 62 22.59 -0.18 -10.27
C SER A 62 21.35 0.71 -10.46
N PHE A 63 20.15 0.21 -10.13
CA PHE A 63 18.90 0.94 -10.33
C PHE A 63 17.81 0.52 -9.33
N VAL A 64 16.77 1.35 -9.22
CA VAL A 64 15.50 1.04 -8.54
C VAL A 64 14.41 0.77 -9.60
N PRO A 65 13.45 -0.14 -9.36
CA PRO A 65 12.40 -0.44 -10.34
C PRO A 65 11.59 0.81 -10.68
N SER A 66 10.93 0.83 -11.84
CA SER A 66 9.95 1.88 -12.13
C SER A 66 8.81 1.80 -11.10
N HIS A 67 8.55 2.91 -10.39
CA HIS A 67 7.75 2.86 -9.16
C HIS A 67 6.97 4.15 -8.87
N PHE A 68 5.97 4.01 -8.00
CA PHE A 68 5.38 5.10 -7.24
C PHE A 68 6.08 5.23 -5.88
N ALA A 69 6.55 6.43 -5.56
CA ALA A 69 7.00 6.73 -4.20
C ALA A 69 5.77 6.97 -3.30
N LEU A 70 5.67 6.21 -2.20
CA LEU A 70 4.55 6.31 -1.28
C LEU A 70 4.84 7.36 -0.20
N THR A 71 4.52 8.61 -0.52
CA THR A 71 4.65 9.77 0.37
C THR A 71 3.31 10.22 0.95
N GLY A 72 3.33 11.00 2.03
CA GLY A 72 2.13 11.62 2.57
C GLY A 72 1.11 10.59 3.05
N GLY A 73 -0.12 10.63 2.53
CA GLY A 73 -1.16 9.71 3.00
C GLY A 73 -0.96 8.27 2.54
N TYR A 74 -0.37 8.07 1.37
CA TYR A 74 0.00 6.74 0.88
C TYR A 74 0.93 6.03 1.87
N PHE A 75 1.89 6.77 2.44
CA PHE A 75 2.81 6.26 3.46
C PHE A 75 2.07 5.70 4.68
N TYR A 76 1.12 6.48 5.22
CA TYR A 76 0.36 6.05 6.39
C TYR A 76 -0.63 4.93 6.07
N THR A 77 -1.19 4.92 4.86
CA THR A 77 -2.06 3.82 4.40
C THR A 77 -1.26 2.52 4.30
N ILE A 78 -0.09 2.54 3.65
CA ILE A 78 0.72 1.33 3.53
C ILE A 78 1.26 0.86 4.88
N ARG A 79 1.59 1.80 5.78
CA ARG A 79 1.96 1.49 7.16
C ARG A 79 0.84 0.81 7.93
N GLY A 80 -0.38 1.34 7.87
CA GLY A 80 -1.53 0.71 8.53
C GLY A 80 -1.84 -0.69 7.98
N ILE A 81 -1.66 -0.90 6.67
CA ILE A 81 -1.80 -2.23 6.06
C ILE A 81 -0.68 -3.15 6.52
N PHE A 82 0.55 -2.64 6.61
CA PHE A 82 1.70 -3.41 7.07
C PHE A 82 1.57 -3.88 8.53
N ASP A 83 0.98 -3.06 9.40
CA ASP A 83 0.68 -3.44 10.79
C ASP A 83 -0.25 -4.67 10.85
N TYR A 84 -1.17 -4.78 9.89
CA TYR A 84 -2.06 -5.93 9.72
C TYR A 84 -1.66 -6.87 8.59
N ARG A 85 -0.37 -6.92 8.24
CA ARG A 85 0.11 -7.76 7.13
C ARG A 85 -0.32 -9.22 7.23
N ASN A 86 -0.53 -9.76 8.42
CA ASN A 86 -0.95 -11.16 8.61
C ASN A 86 -2.48 -11.35 8.72
N ASP A 87 -3.28 -10.28 8.65
CA ASP A 87 -4.73 -10.30 8.77
C ASP A 87 -5.36 -9.52 7.60
N ASP A 88 -5.75 -10.25 6.55
CA ASP A 88 -6.29 -9.66 5.32
C ASP A 88 -7.59 -8.90 5.57
N ASN A 89 -8.43 -9.35 6.48
CA ASN A 89 -9.69 -8.68 6.78
C ASN A 89 -9.44 -7.30 7.39
N ARG A 90 -8.49 -7.19 8.33
CA ARG A 90 -8.12 -5.89 8.89
C ARG A 90 -7.39 -5.01 7.89
N ALA A 91 -6.54 -5.57 7.04
CA ALA A 91 -5.89 -4.83 5.95
C ALA A 91 -6.92 -4.23 4.96
N ILE A 92 -7.96 -4.99 4.61
CA ILE A 92 -9.09 -4.52 3.81
C ILE A 92 -9.82 -3.38 4.53
N ASP A 93 -10.06 -3.49 5.84
CA ASP A 93 -10.72 -2.43 6.62
C ASP A 93 -9.87 -1.15 6.69
N VAL A 94 -8.54 -1.26 6.79
CA VAL A 94 -7.62 -0.10 6.68
C VAL A 94 -7.75 0.56 5.31
N TYR A 95 -7.77 -0.22 4.24
CA TYR A 95 -7.90 0.33 2.89
C TYR A 95 -9.28 0.94 2.64
N HIS A 96 -10.33 0.36 3.22
CA HIS A 96 -11.67 0.96 3.22
C HIS A 96 -11.71 2.29 3.96
N LEU A 97 -11.05 2.39 5.12
CA LEU A 97 -10.89 3.64 5.86
C LEU A 97 -10.15 4.70 5.02
N ALA A 98 -9.12 4.30 4.27
CA ALA A 98 -8.44 5.21 3.34
C ALA A 98 -9.40 5.75 2.26
N GLY A 99 -10.32 4.93 1.74
CA GLY A 99 -11.35 5.40 0.79
C GLY A 99 -12.39 6.34 1.41
N LEU A 100 -12.74 6.15 2.69
CA LEU A 100 -13.58 7.11 3.41
C LEU A 100 -12.86 8.46 3.59
N MET A 101 -11.57 8.44 3.91
CA MET A 101 -10.74 9.65 4.00
C MET A 101 -10.63 10.35 2.66
N GLU A 102 -10.35 9.61 1.58
CA GLU A 102 -10.30 10.13 0.20
C GLU A 102 -11.62 10.79 -0.19
N CYS A 103 -12.75 10.16 0.15
CA CYS A 103 -14.08 10.70 -0.10
C CYS A 103 -14.26 12.05 0.61
N VAL A 104 -13.94 12.15 1.90
CA VAL A 104 -14.15 13.39 2.66
C VAL A 104 -13.21 14.52 2.21
N VAL A 105 -11.98 14.19 1.80
CA VAL A 105 -10.97 15.21 1.45
C VAL A 105 -11.10 15.65 -0.02
N ASN A 106 -11.38 14.72 -0.95
CA ASN A 106 -11.30 14.99 -2.39
C ASN A 106 -12.64 14.92 -3.13
N SER A 107 -13.72 14.42 -2.53
CA SER A 107 -15.01 14.37 -3.20
C SER A 107 -15.79 15.67 -3.06
N THR A 108 -16.47 16.05 -4.14
CA THR A 108 -17.45 17.14 -4.16
C THR A 108 -18.90 16.63 -4.04
N ALA A 109 -19.09 15.39 -3.59
CA ALA A 109 -20.39 14.74 -3.55
C ALA A 109 -21.41 15.63 -2.79
N PRO A 110 -22.60 15.91 -3.36
CA PRO A 110 -23.57 16.81 -2.75
C PRO A 110 -23.94 16.41 -1.32
N ILE A 111 -23.97 15.10 -1.05
CA ILE A 111 -24.30 14.55 0.26
C ILE A 111 -23.34 14.96 1.38
N LEU A 112 -22.07 15.22 1.05
CA LEU A 112 -21.05 15.67 2.00
C LEU A 112 -21.22 17.15 2.38
N ARG A 113 -22.07 17.91 1.67
CA ARG A 113 -22.41 19.30 2.00
C ARG A 113 -23.62 19.41 2.93
N THR A 114 -24.18 18.28 3.36
CA THR A 114 -25.34 18.22 4.25
C THR A 114 -24.94 17.83 5.67
N ASP A 115 -25.90 17.83 6.59
CA ASP A 115 -25.73 17.40 7.99
C ASP A 115 -25.20 15.95 8.12
N LEU A 116 -25.32 15.16 7.05
CA LEU A 116 -24.86 13.77 6.96
C LEU A 116 -23.32 13.64 7.05
N LEU A 117 -22.57 14.71 6.76
CA LEU A 117 -21.12 14.74 6.92
C LEU A 117 -20.68 14.39 8.35
N ARG A 118 -21.44 14.83 9.36
CA ARG A 118 -21.17 14.49 10.77
C ARG A 118 -21.24 12.98 11.01
N SER A 119 -22.15 12.27 10.34
CA SER A 119 -22.27 10.81 10.44
C SER A 119 -21.04 10.11 9.84
N VAL A 120 -20.58 10.58 8.68
CA VAL A 120 -19.36 10.07 8.02
C VAL A 120 -18.13 10.27 8.91
N TYR A 121 -17.94 11.46 9.47
CA TYR A 121 -16.83 11.72 10.40
C TYR A 121 -16.86 10.82 11.64
N LYS A 122 -18.03 10.60 12.24
CA LYS A 122 -18.16 9.67 13.37
C LYS A 122 -17.75 8.26 12.99
N LYS A 123 -18.14 7.79 11.80
CA LYS A 123 -17.75 6.48 11.26
C LYS A 123 -16.24 6.39 11.07
N ILE A 124 -15.63 7.41 10.46
CA ILE A 124 -14.18 7.51 10.25
C ILE A 124 -13.44 7.48 11.58
N LEU A 125 -13.83 8.31 12.56
CA LEU A 125 -13.18 8.35 13.87
C LEU A 125 -13.28 7.01 14.62
N SER A 126 -14.42 6.34 14.54
CA SER A 126 -14.61 5.01 15.11
C SER A 126 -13.65 3.99 14.48
N LEU A 127 -13.62 3.90 13.14
CA LEU A 127 -12.72 2.98 12.44
C LEU A 127 -11.25 3.30 12.68
N LYS A 128 -10.89 4.58 12.70
CA LYS A 128 -9.54 5.06 13.00
C LYS A 128 -9.06 4.57 14.37
N ASN A 129 -9.93 4.63 15.38
CA ASN A 129 -9.62 4.16 16.73
C ASN A 129 -9.52 2.64 16.80
N ILE A 130 -10.43 1.91 16.13
CA ILE A 130 -10.42 0.43 16.10
C ILE A 130 -9.15 -0.10 15.42
N LEU A 131 -8.76 0.51 14.31
CA LEU A 131 -7.62 0.08 13.49
C LEU A 131 -6.29 0.75 13.91
N ASN A 132 -6.33 1.67 14.89
CA ASN A 132 -5.17 2.45 15.35
C ASN A 132 -4.37 3.16 14.22
N VAL A 133 -5.02 3.51 13.12
CA VAL A 133 -4.37 4.18 11.98
C VAL A 133 -4.30 5.68 12.22
N LYS A 134 -3.14 6.30 11.99
CA LYS A 134 -2.96 7.74 12.16
C LYS A 134 -2.29 8.36 10.94
N TRP A 135 -3.06 9.09 10.14
CA TRP A 135 -2.53 10.04 9.17
C TRP A 135 -2.09 11.31 9.89
N GLN A 136 -0.84 11.71 9.68
CA GLN A 136 -0.26 12.94 10.26
C GLN A 136 0.22 13.87 9.16
N GLY A 137 0.18 15.18 9.44
CA GLY A 137 0.58 16.22 8.49
C GLY A 137 -0.48 16.55 7.45
N ASN A 138 -0.10 17.35 6.45
CA ASN A 138 -0.98 17.70 5.35
C ASN A 138 -1.03 16.54 4.35
N VAL A 139 -2.16 15.84 4.30
CA VAL A 139 -2.35 14.63 3.51
C VAL A 139 -3.49 14.86 2.53
N ASN A 140 -3.16 14.82 1.24
CA ASN A 140 -4.13 15.06 0.17
C ASN A 140 -4.72 13.75 -0.37
N HIS A 141 -3.96 12.66 -0.39
CA HIS A 141 -4.41 11.39 -0.96
C HIS A 141 -4.09 10.22 -0.04
N PHE A 142 -5.01 9.28 0.04
CA PHE A 142 -5.06 8.16 0.98
C PHE A 142 -5.11 6.81 0.27
N LEU A 143 -5.81 6.73 -0.88
CA LEU A 143 -5.87 5.52 -1.70
C LEU A 143 -4.55 5.29 -2.44
N LEU A 144 -4.06 4.05 -2.46
CA LEU A 144 -2.78 3.76 -3.11
C LEU A 144 -2.87 3.99 -4.63
N PRO A 145 -1.81 4.53 -5.24
CA PRO A 145 -1.82 4.86 -6.66
C PRO A 145 -1.97 3.59 -7.52
N LEU A 146 -2.71 3.69 -8.61
CA LEU A 146 -2.92 2.61 -9.58
C LEU A 146 -2.61 3.13 -10.98
N HIS A 147 -1.91 2.33 -11.77
CA HIS A 147 -1.75 2.63 -13.19
C HIS A 147 -3.12 2.61 -13.89
N PRO A 148 -3.37 3.54 -14.84
CA PRO A 148 -4.63 3.63 -15.58
C PRO A 148 -5.03 2.32 -16.28
N ASP A 149 -4.05 1.51 -16.69
CA ASP A 149 -4.26 0.21 -17.33
C ASP A 149 -4.98 -0.80 -16.42
N PHE A 150 -4.83 -0.67 -15.09
CA PHE A 150 -5.48 -1.54 -14.11
C PHE A 150 -6.75 -0.93 -13.53
N TYR A 151 -6.78 0.39 -13.33
CA TYR A 151 -7.94 1.09 -12.78
C TYR A 151 -7.94 2.55 -13.18
N ASN A 152 -9.09 3.05 -13.66
CA ASN A 152 -9.25 4.47 -13.98
C ASN A 152 -9.29 5.32 -12.69
N PRO A 153 -8.31 6.20 -12.43
CA PRO A 153 -8.21 6.97 -11.19
C PRO A 153 -9.45 7.86 -10.92
N SER A 154 -10.09 8.36 -11.97
CA SER A 154 -11.26 9.25 -11.88
C SER A 154 -12.57 8.51 -11.57
N LEU A 155 -12.58 7.18 -11.70
CA LEU A 155 -13.80 6.37 -11.56
C LEU A 155 -14.35 6.42 -10.15
N PHE A 156 -13.45 6.39 -9.15
CA PHE A 156 -13.82 6.43 -7.74
C PHE A 156 -14.62 7.69 -7.42
N LEU A 157 -14.03 8.88 -7.63
CA LEU A 157 -14.67 10.16 -7.31
C LEU A 157 -15.93 10.41 -8.15
N THR A 158 -15.92 10.01 -9.43
CA THR A 158 -17.11 10.12 -10.30
C THR A 158 -18.29 9.32 -9.74
N LYS A 159 -18.08 8.07 -9.31
CA LYS A 159 -19.15 7.25 -8.71
C LYS A 159 -19.64 7.80 -7.36
N LEU A 160 -18.76 8.41 -6.57
CA LEU A 160 -19.19 9.06 -5.33
C LEU A 160 -20.09 10.27 -5.59
N ASN A 161 -19.80 11.03 -6.65
CA ASN A 161 -20.61 12.19 -7.03
C ASN A 161 -22.03 11.83 -7.50
N THR A 162 -22.26 10.59 -7.95
CA THR A 162 -23.59 10.11 -8.34
C THR A 162 -24.39 9.51 -7.19
N CYS A 163 -23.85 9.45 -5.97
CA CYS A 163 -24.54 8.87 -4.83
C CYS A 163 -25.57 9.86 -4.26
N GLU A 164 -26.84 9.44 -4.21
CA GLU A 164 -27.95 10.26 -3.69
C GLU A 164 -28.20 10.04 -2.20
N THR A 165 -27.84 8.86 -1.66
CA THR A 165 -28.03 8.52 -0.25
C THR A 165 -26.74 8.13 0.45
N LEU A 166 -26.74 8.25 1.78
CA LEU A 166 -25.57 7.92 2.60
C LEU A 166 -25.25 6.42 2.54
N ASN A 167 -26.28 5.59 2.41
CA ASN A 167 -26.13 4.16 2.25
C ASN A 167 -25.45 3.83 0.92
N ASP A 168 -25.84 4.50 -0.16
CA ASP A 168 -25.22 4.31 -1.48
C ASP A 168 -23.78 4.78 -1.49
N LEU A 169 -23.48 5.89 -0.81
CA LEU A 169 -22.11 6.36 -0.61
C LEU A 169 -21.26 5.28 0.07
N TYR A 170 -21.69 4.77 1.23
CA TYR A 170 -20.92 3.75 1.95
C TYR A 170 -20.75 2.46 1.15
N LYS A 171 -21.81 2.00 0.47
CA LYS A 171 -21.74 0.82 -0.41
C LYS A 171 -20.76 1.03 -1.55
N THR A 172 -20.83 2.18 -2.22
CA THR A 172 -19.95 2.52 -3.35
C THR A 172 -18.50 2.57 -2.92
N ILE A 173 -18.20 3.24 -1.79
CA ILE A 173 -16.84 3.27 -1.23
C ILE A 173 -16.37 1.85 -0.96
N LYS A 174 -17.16 1.04 -0.25
CA LYS A 174 -16.78 -0.34 0.10
C LYS A 174 -16.50 -1.19 -1.15
N ILE A 175 -17.34 -1.11 -2.17
CA ILE A 175 -17.19 -1.87 -3.42
C ILE A 175 -15.93 -1.43 -4.16
N GLU A 176 -15.73 -0.13 -4.35
CA GLU A 176 -14.61 0.37 -5.14
C GLU A 176 -13.27 0.21 -4.41
N THR A 177 -13.21 0.45 -3.09
CA THR A 177 -12.00 0.18 -2.30
C THR A 177 -11.66 -1.30 -2.32
N ARG A 178 -12.66 -2.19 -2.30
CA ARG A 178 -12.41 -3.63 -2.37
C ARG A 178 -11.81 -4.03 -3.71
N LYS A 179 -12.36 -3.55 -4.83
CA LYS A 179 -11.80 -3.79 -6.16
C LYS A 179 -10.36 -3.31 -6.28
N GLN A 180 -10.10 -2.08 -5.83
CA GLN A 180 -8.74 -1.53 -5.84
C GLN A 180 -7.80 -2.36 -4.97
N TYR A 181 -8.22 -2.78 -3.77
CA TYR A 181 -7.43 -3.64 -2.90
C TYR A 181 -7.05 -4.96 -3.58
N ASP A 182 -8.04 -5.63 -4.20
CA ASP A 182 -7.82 -6.91 -4.88
C ASP A 182 -6.86 -6.75 -6.10
N ILE A 183 -6.96 -5.64 -6.83
CA ILE A 183 -6.00 -5.28 -7.89
C ILE A 183 -4.60 -5.08 -7.28
N ILE A 184 -4.47 -4.27 -6.24
CA ILE A 184 -3.18 -3.95 -5.62
C ILE A 184 -2.47 -5.22 -5.15
N LYS A 185 -3.21 -6.07 -4.42
CA LYS A 185 -2.74 -7.35 -3.88
C LYS A 185 -2.11 -8.25 -4.93
N THR A 186 -2.68 -8.27 -6.14
CA THR A 186 -2.28 -9.20 -7.21
C THR A 186 -1.26 -8.60 -8.18
N THR A 187 -1.28 -7.28 -8.38
CA THR A 187 -0.49 -6.63 -9.45
C THR A 187 0.71 -5.84 -8.96
N TYR A 188 0.84 -5.58 -7.65
CA TYR A 188 1.94 -4.76 -7.10
C TYR A 188 2.75 -5.47 -6.02
N VAL A 189 4.00 -5.01 -5.92
CA VAL A 189 4.96 -5.34 -4.87
C VAL A 189 5.40 -4.05 -4.18
N PHE A 190 5.55 -4.11 -2.86
CA PHE A 190 5.96 -2.99 -2.03
C PHE A 190 7.34 -3.24 -1.46
N TYR A 191 8.29 -2.35 -1.75
CA TYR A 191 9.60 -2.39 -1.12
C TYR A 191 9.66 -1.36 0.01
N LEU A 192 9.94 -1.85 1.21
CA LEU A 192 10.01 -1.06 2.43
C LEU A 192 11.48 -0.82 2.80
N PRO A 193 11.90 0.44 3.05
CA PRO A 193 13.23 0.70 3.58
C PRO A 193 13.39 0.03 4.96
N ARG A 194 14.59 -0.47 5.26
CA ARG A 194 14.90 -1.08 6.57
C ARG A 194 15.13 -0.02 7.65
N ASN A 195 14.14 0.85 7.85
CA ASN A 195 14.15 1.86 8.89
C ASN A 195 13.20 1.47 10.05
N THR A 196 13.31 2.18 11.16
CA THR A 196 12.53 1.94 12.39
C THR A 196 11.02 2.14 12.23
N LEU A 197 10.54 2.64 11.08
CA LEU A 197 9.11 2.90 10.88
C LEU A 197 8.34 1.63 10.48
N PHE A 198 9.04 0.60 9.98
CA PHE A 198 8.47 -0.69 9.57
C PHE A 198 9.10 -1.90 10.30
N MET A 199 10.05 -1.69 11.22
CA MET A 199 10.54 -2.72 12.16
C MET A 199 9.59 -2.87 13.34
#